data_AF-A0A5Y2E3T5-F1
#
_entry.id   AF-A0A5Y2E3T5-F1
#
_cell.length_a   1.000
_cell.length_b   1.000
_cell.length_c   1.000
_cell.angle_alpha   90.00
_cell.angle_beta   90.00
_cell.angle_gamma   90.00
#
_symmetry.space_group_name_H-M   'P 1'
#
loop_
_entity.id
_entity.type
_entity.pdbx_description
1 polymer ?
#
loop_
_entity_poly.entity_id
_entity_poly.type
_entity_poly.pdbx_seq_one_letter_code
_entity_poly.pdbx_strand_id
1 'polypeptide(L)'
;PANHSHYQFFTANGTFTVPDGVTQVFVEMLGGGGGGGGGGHTSNTDGLLYCSGGNAGKSGEPEIAIVPVIAGNNYPVTVGAGGASGAGGVLPNSNPTGNVVQVGQAGNSGINGGNSIFIDVVANGGAGGAGGIVQSRIPLSGFNQLDSISGGNAETTFFGKGGTGAVLSNGSNASGYGAGGGGGASVNSLNIALSGYAGGRGSSGFVKISW
;
A
#
# COMPACT_ATOMS: atom_id res chain seq x y z
N PRO A 1 20.11 -13.30 -40.13
CA PRO A 1 19.16 -12.36 -39.51
C PRO A 1 19.63 -11.99 -38.10
N ALA A 2 19.81 -10.71 -37.82
CA ALA A 2 20.14 -10.27 -36.46
C ALA A 2 18.90 -10.47 -35.58
N ASN A 3 18.97 -11.40 -34.63
CA ASN A 3 17.96 -11.63 -33.60
C ASN A 3 17.92 -10.39 -32.69
N HIS A 4 17.04 -9.45 -32.99
CA HIS A 4 16.74 -8.36 -32.05
C HIS A 4 15.55 -8.85 -31.23
N SER A 5 15.71 -8.98 -29.91
CA SER A 5 14.56 -9.27 -29.04
C SER A 5 13.60 -8.09 -29.13
N HIS A 6 12.37 -8.33 -29.54
CA HIS A 6 11.33 -7.31 -29.48
C HIS A 6 10.63 -7.41 -28.12
N TYR A 7 10.29 -6.27 -27.53
CA TYR A 7 9.47 -6.25 -26.33
C TYR A 7 8.49 -5.08 -26.33
N GLN A 8 7.40 -5.26 -25.58
CA GLN A 8 6.45 -4.21 -25.25
C GLN A 8 6.27 -4.16 -23.73
N PHE A 9 6.32 -2.95 -23.18
CA PHE A 9 6.25 -2.70 -21.74
C PHE A 9 4.99 -1.91 -21.40
N PHE A 10 4.10 -2.52 -20.62
CA PHE A 10 2.84 -1.96 -20.18
C PHE A 10 2.93 -1.49 -18.73
N THR A 11 2.74 -0.18 -18.53
CA THR A 11 2.59 0.46 -17.20
C THR A 11 1.15 0.90 -16.92
N ALA A 12 0.27 0.70 -17.90
CA ALA A 12 -1.16 0.90 -17.82
C ALA A 12 -1.87 -0.20 -18.63
N ASN A 13 -3.16 -0.40 -18.38
CA ASN A 13 -3.98 -1.36 -19.12
C ASN A 13 -3.90 -1.09 -20.63
N GLY A 14 -3.91 -2.16 -21.42
CA GLY A 14 -3.77 -2.04 -22.85
C GLY A 14 -4.11 -3.33 -23.59
N THR A 15 -3.61 -3.42 -24.82
CA THR A 15 -3.79 -4.58 -25.67
C THR A 15 -2.46 -4.88 -26.33
N PHE A 16 -2.08 -6.16 -26.31
CA PHE A 16 -0.95 -6.68 -27.06
C PHE A 16 -1.46 -7.32 -28.36
N THR A 17 -0.96 -6.84 -29.49
CA THR A 17 -1.20 -7.45 -30.80
C THR A 17 -0.03 -8.35 -31.12
N VAL A 18 -0.29 -9.64 -31.30
CA VAL A 18 0.75 -10.63 -31.59
C VAL A 18 1.27 -10.40 -33.00
N PRO A 19 2.58 -10.18 -33.19
CA PRO A 19 3.14 -10.01 -34.53
C PRO A 19 3.06 -11.29 -35.36
N ASP A 20 3.09 -11.13 -36.68
CA ASP A 20 3.07 -12.25 -37.61
C ASP A 20 4.22 -13.23 -37.35
N GLY A 21 3.90 -14.53 -37.36
CA GLY A 21 4.87 -15.60 -37.15
C GLY A 21 5.24 -15.88 -35.68
N VAL A 22 4.76 -15.07 -34.72
CA VAL A 22 4.97 -15.30 -33.29
C VAL A 22 3.92 -16.27 -32.76
N THR A 23 4.37 -17.37 -32.14
CA THR A 23 3.50 -18.40 -31.55
C THR A 23 3.68 -18.57 -30.05
N GLN A 24 4.72 -17.93 -29.48
CA GLN A 24 5.02 -17.92 -28.05
C GLN A 24 5.62 -16.58 -27.66
N VAL A 25 5.35 -16.15 -26.44
CA VAL A 25 5.94 -14.95 -25.84
C VAL A 25 6.49 -15.24 -24.46
N PHE A 26 7.56 -14.57 -24.09
CA PHE A 26 8.06 -14.53 -22.72
C PHE A 26 7.44 -13.33 -21.99
N VAL A 27 6.84 -13.58 -20.84
CA VAL A 27 6.14 -12.57 -20.05
C VAL A 27 6.81 -12.42 -18.70
N GLU A 28 7.13 -11.19 -18.32
CA GLU A 28 7.64 -10.80 -17.00
C GLU A 28 6.66 -9.78 -16.42
N MET A 29 6.09 -10.07 -15.25
CA MET A 29 5.05 -9.25 -14.64
C MET A 29 5.30 -9.03 -13.16
N LEU A 30 4.69 -7.97 -12.64
CA LEU A 30 4.67 -7.67 -11.22
C LEU A 30 3.27 -7.12 -10.87
N GLY A 31 2.67 -7.59 -9.79
CA GLY A 31 1.43 -7.01 -9.26
C GLY A 31 1.64 -5.61 -8.66
N GLY A 32 0.57 -4.86 -8.46
CA GLY A 32 0.63 -3.59 -7.73
C GLY A 32 0.93 -3.82 -6.25
N GLY A 33 1.69 -2.92 -5.61
CA GLY A 33 1.95 -2.99 -4.17
C GLY A 33 0.76 -2.49 -3.35
N GLY A 34 0.58 -3.01 -2.13
CA GLY A 34 -0.49 -2.59 -1.23
C GLY A 34 -0.24 -1.20 -0.61
N GLY A 35 -1.31 -0.49 -0.26
CA GLY A 35 -1.22 0.77 0.47
C GLY A 35 -0.93 0.56 1.96
N GLY A 36 -0.25 1.51 2.61
CA GLY A 36 -0.02 1.48 4.05
C GLY A 36 -1.26 1.88 4.85
N GLY A 37 -1.41 1.34 6.05
CA GLY A 37 -2.47 1.71 7.00
C GLY A 37 -2.20 3.07 7.64
N GLY A 38 -3.26 3.78 8.03
CA GLY A 38 -3.16 5.01 8.81
C GLY A 38 -2.90 4.73 10.28
N GLY A 39 -2.27 5.67 10.99
CA GLY A 39 -2.06 5.56 12.43
C GLY A 39 -3.29 5.95 13.24
N GLY A 40 -3.39 5.43 14.47
CA GLY A 40 -4.49 5.78 15.37
C GLY A 40 -4.31 7.15 16.04
N HIS A 41 -5.38 7.64 16.66
CA HIS A 41 -5.40 8.89 17.42
C HIS A 41 -6.06 8.72 18.77
N THR A 42 -5.44 9.25 19.84
CA THR A 42 -6.07 9.33 21.16
C THR A 42 -5.82 10.69 21.80
N SER A 43 -6.86 11.19 22.47
CA SER A 43 -6.82 12.36 23.35
C SER A 43 -6.61 11.89 24.80
N ASN A 44 -5.37 11.91 25.30
CA ASN A 44 -5.00 11.16 26.52
C ASN A 44 -5.08 11.98 27.82
N THR A 45 -6.27 12.32 28.33
CA THR A 45 -6.35 13.05 29.62
C THR A 45 -5.91 12.20 30.83
N ASP A 46 -6.13 10.87 30.78
CA ASP A 46 -5.98 9.97 31.94
C ASP A 46 -4.80 8.97 31.83
N GLY A 47 -4.02 9.02 30.74
CA GLY A 47 -2.85 8.14 30.53
C GLY A 47 -3.14 6.64 30.30
N LEU A 48 -4.41 6.24 30.26
CA LEU A 48 -4.85 4.83 30.15
C LEU A 48 -4.96 4.31 28.71
N LEU A 49 -4.92 5.17 27.70
CA LEU A 49 -5.11 4.79 26.29
C LEU A 49 -3.94 5.22 25.42
N TYR A 50 -3.62 4.37 24.45
CA TYR A 50 -2.52 4.58 23.52
C TYR A 50 -2.83 4.01 22.15
N CYS A 51 -2.36 4.67 21.10
CA CYS A 51 -2.57 4.28 19.71
C CYS A 51 -1.25 3.92 19.04
N SER A 52 -1.28 2.87 18.20
CA SER A 52 -0.14 2.50 17.37
C SER A 52 -0.12 3.25 16.04
N GLY A 53 1.08 3.36 15.44
CA GLY A 53 1.19 3.68 14.01
C GLY A 53 0.53 2.59 13.16
N GLY A 54 0.25 2.93 11.90
CA GLY A 54 -0.26 1.98 10.91
C GLY A 54 0.85 1.07 10.38
N ASN A 55 0.47 -0.13 9.97
CA ASN A 55 1.37 -1.07 9.32
C ASN A 55 1.58 -0.66 7.86
N ALA A 56 2.73 -1.02 7.30
CA ALA A 56 3.03 -0.77 5.90
C ALA A 56 2.35 -1.77 4.95
N GLY A 57 2.17 -1.38 3.70
CA GLY A 57 1.74 -2.25 2.62
C GLY A 57 2.83 -3.23 2.19
N LYS A 58 2.40 -4.37 1.66
CA LYS A 58 3.25 -5.43 1.09
C LYS A 58 3.52 -5.18 -0.39
N SER A 59 4.61 -5.73 -0.91
CA SER A 59 4.87 -5.67 -2.36
C SER A 59 3.93 -6.59 -3.13
N GLY A 60 3.72 -6.29 -4.42
CA GLY A 60 3.17 -7.25 -5.37
C GLY A 60 4.17 -8.35 -5.68
N GLU A 61 3.65 -9.50 -6.10
CA GLU A 61 4.44 -10.69 -6.42
C GLU A 61 4.87 -10.67 -7.89
N PRO A 62 6.12 -11.05 -8.21
CA PRO A 62 6.57 -11.22 -9.58
C PRO A 62 6.01 -12.51 -10.18
N GLU A 63 5.81 -12.54 -11.49
CA GLU A 63 5.50 -13.76 -12.23
C GLU A 63 6.20 -13.75 -13.58
N ILE A 64 6.79 -14.88 -13.97
CA ILE A 64 7.51 -15.06 -15.23
C ILE A 64 7.02 -16.34 -15.90
N ALA A 65 6.57 -16.24 -17.15
CA ALA A 65 6.03 -17.37 -17.89
C ALA A 65 6.32 -17.31 -19.40
N ILE A 66 6.30 -18.46 -20.06
CA ILE A 66 6.24 -18.56 -21.52
C ILE A 66 4.81 -18.91 -21.89
N VAL A 67 4.17 -18.06 -22.69
CA VAL A 67 2.74 -18.15 -22.99
C VAL A 67 2.54 -18.41 -24.48
N PRO A 68 1.80 -19.46 -24.87
CA PRO A 68 1.44 -19.68 -26.27
C PRO A 68 0.47 -18.59 -26.74
N VAL A 69 0.68 -18.12 -27.96
CA VAL A 69 -0.14 -17.08 -28.59
C VAL A 69 -0.43 -17.45 -30.04
N ILE A 70 -1.46 -16.82 -30.61
CA ILE A 70 -1.81 -16.98 -32.02
C ILE A 70 -1.39 -15.70 -32.75
N ALA A 71 -0.59 -15.82 -33.80
CA ALA A 71 -0.15 -14.70 -34.62
C ALA A 71 -1.35 -13.87 -35.13
N GLY A 72 -1.24 -12.55 -35.06
CA GLY A 72 -2.29 -11.60 -35.46
C GLY A 72 -3.42 -11.41 -34.43
N ASN A 73 -3.50 -12.21 -33.37
CA ASN A 73 -4.52 -12.03 -32.34
C ASN A 73 -4.21 -10.84 -31.42
N ASN A 74 -5.26 -10.31 -30.80
CA ASN A 74 -5.18 -9.26 -29.78
C ASN A 74 -5.49 -9.84 -28.40
N TYR A 75 -4.61 -9.62 -27.43
CA TYR A 75 -4.79 -10.04 -26.05
C TYR A 75 -4.87 -8.84 -25.12
N PRO A 76 -5.87 -8.76 -24.23
CA PRO A 76 -5.91 -7.70 -23.22
C PRO A 76 -4.75 -7.85 -22.23
N VAL A 77 -4.19 -6.72 -21.82
CA VAL A 77 -3.14 -6.63 -20.81
C VAL A 77 -3.69 -5.82 -19.65
N THR A 78 -3.69 -6.40 -18.45
CA THR A 78 -4.06 -5.70 -17.22
C THR A 78 -2.81 -5.43 -16.39
N VAL A 79 -2.62 -4.17 -16.01
CA VAL A 79 -1.55 -3.77 -15.08
C VAL A 79 -2.17 -3.51 -13.71
N GLY A 80 -1.67 -4.21 -12.70
CA GLY A 80 -2.13 -4.09 -11.33
C GLY A 80 -1.91 -2.69 -10.78
N ALA A 81 -2.98 -2.01 -10.36
CA ALA A 81 -2.88 -0.69 -9.74
C ALA A 81 -2.24 -0.79 -8.34
N GLY A 82 -1.52 0.25 -7.92
CA GLY A 82 -1.07 0.38 -6.54
C GLY A 82 -2.24 0.58 -5.56
N GLY A 83 -2.16 0.00 -4.37
CA GLY A 83 -3.15 0.09 -3.32
C GLY A 83 -3.24 1.49 -2.71
N ALA A 84 -4.46 1.95 -2.44
CA ALA A 84 -4.72 3.23 -1.77
C ALA A 84 -4.32 3.18 -0.29
N SER A 85 -3.93 4.33 0.26
CA SER A 85 -3.58 4.44 1.69
C SER A 85 -4.79 4.40 2.61
N GLY A 86 -4.56 3.92 3.83
CA GLY A 86 -5.50 4.05 4.93
C GLY A 86 -5.46 5.45 5.55
N ALA A 87 -6.63 6.01 5.85
CA ALA A 87 -6.75 7.27 6.59
C ALA A 87 -6.35 7.11 8.07
N GLY A 88 -5.83 8.17 8.69
CA GLY A 88 -5.55 8.16 10.13
C GLY A 88 -6.83 8.24 10.97
N GLY A 89 -6.74 7.81 12.23
CA GLY A 89 -7.86 7.89 13.18
C GLY A 89 -8.23 9.34 13.47
N VAL A 90 -9.53 9.66 13.49
CA VAL A 90 -10.04 11.03 13.71
C VAL A 90 -10.87 11.04 14.97
N LEU A 91 -10.57 11.98 15.89
CA LEU A 91 -11.43 12.23 17.04
C LEU A 91 -12.36 13.42 16.74
N PRO A 92 -13.69 13.22 16.68
CA PRO A 92 -14.63 14.30 16.39
C PRO A 92 -14.72 15.28 17.57
N ASN A 93 -14.70 16.59 17.29
CA ASN A 93 -14.58 17.65 18.30
C ASN A 93 -15.74 17.75 19.33
N SER A 94 -16.86 17.05 19.13
CA SER A 94 -17.99 17.03 20.07
C SER A 94 -19.02 15.93 19.73
N ASN A 95 -19.66 15.35 20.75
CA ASN A 95 -20.93 14.63 20.63
C ASN A 95 -22.08 15.69 20.72
N PRO A 96 -23.20 15.58 19.99
CA PRO A 96 -24.38 16.48 20.08
C PRO A 96 -24.91 16.79 21.49
N THR A 97 -24.50 16.07 22.53
CA THR A 97 -24.87 16.30 23.94
C THR A 97 -23.83 17.06 24.77
N GLY A 98 -22.72 17.53 24.17
CA GLY A 98 -21.73 18.39 24.85
C GLY A 98 -20.76 17.68 25.81
N ASN A 99 -20.90 16.37 26.01
CA ASN A 99 -19.93 15.57 26.77
C ASN A 99 -18.80 15.07 25.85
N VAL A 100 -17.54 15.30 26.28
CA VAL A 100 -16.35 14.72 25.65
C VAL A 100 -16.30 13.24 26.03
N VAL A 101 -16.80 12.37 25.16
CA VAL A 101 -16.58 10.92 25.25
C VAL A 101 -15.57 10.56 24.16
N GLN A 102 -14.30 10.91 24.37
CA GLN A 102 -13.21 10.53 23.46
C GLN A 102 -12.32 9.47 24.13
N VAL A 103 -12.35 8.29 23.54
CA VAL A 103 -11.57 7.09 23.84
C VAL A 103 -11.02 6.71 22.46
N GLY A 104 -9.70 6.57 22.30
CA GLY A 104 -8.97 6.60 21.01
C GLY A 104 -9.66 5.98 19.77
N GLN A 105 -9.28 6.45 18.60
CA GLN A 105 -9.75 5.95 17.30
C GLN A 105 -8.63 5.28 16.52
N ALA A 106 -8.91 4.07 16.03
CA ALA A 106 -8.01 3.34 15.16
C ALA A 106 -7.83 4.05 13.81
N GLY A 107 -6.70 3.83 13.16
CA GLY A 107 -6.54 4.19 11.76
C GLY A 107 -7.24 3.17 10.85
N ASN A 108 -7.49 3.56 9.60
CA ASN A 108 -8.01 2.66 8.59
C ASN A 108 -6.87 1.84 7.96
N SER A 109 -7.16 0.61 7.56
CA SER A 109 -6.24 -0.20 6.76
C SER A 109 -6.05 0.38 5.36
N GLY A 110 -4.88 0.17 4.79
CA GLY A 110 -4.64 0.39 3.37
C GLY A 110 -5.33 -0.67 2.51
N ILE A 111 -5.50 -0.36 1.23
CA ILE A 111 -6.14 -1.25 0.25
C ILE A 111 -5.06 -2.12 -0.41
N ASN A 112 -5.42 -3.36 -0.74
CA ASN A 112 -4.56 -4.25 -1.52
C ASN A 112 -4.24 -3.65 -2.90
N GLY A 113 -3.05 -3.97 -3.42
CA GLY A 113 -2.73 -3.71 -4.82
C GLY A 113 -3.49 -4.64 -5.75
N GLY A 114 -3.64 -4.22 -7.00
CA GLY A 114 -4.28 -5.01 -8.06
C GLY A 114 -3.33 -6.04 -8.66
N ASN A 115 -3.91 -7.08 -9.25
CA ASN A 115 -3.15 -8.09 -10.00
C ASN A 115 -2.77 -7.57 -11.39
N SER A 116 -1.59 -7.94 -11.87
CA SER A 116 -1.23 -7.82 -13.30
C SER A 116 -1.55 -9.14 -14.00
N ILE A 117 -2.17 -9.08 -15.17
CA ILE A 117 -2.74 -10.25 -15.86
C ILE A 117 -2.45 -10.18 -17.34
N PHE A 118 -1.99 -11.30 -17.89
CA PHE A 118 -1.89 -11.54 -19.31
C PHE A 118 -2.32 -12.98 -19.64
N ILE A 119 -3.41 -13.10 -20.42
CA ILE A 119 -4.08 -14.39 -20.70
C ILE A 119 -4.48 -15.07 -19.37
N ASP A 120 -3.84 -16.17 -19.00
CA ASP A 120 -4.08 -16.97 -17.80
C ASP A 120 -2.98 -16.80 -16.74
N VAL A 121 -1.95 -16.02 -17.04
CA VAL A 121 -0.84 -15.74 -16.12
C VAL A 121 -1.21 -14.55 -15.23
N VAL A 122 -0.99 -14.71 -13.92
CA VAL A 122 -1.37 -13.72 -12.90
C VAL A 122 -0.19 -13.43 -11.97
N ALA A 123 0.22 -12.16 -11.93
CA ALA A 123 1.09 -11.62 -10.88
C ALA A 123 0.23 -10.95 -9.80
N ASN A 124 0.24 -11.50 -8.59
CA ASN A 124 -0.66 -11.06 -7.51
C ASN A 124 -0.27 -9.70 -6.94
N GLY A 125 -1.26 -8.87 -6.62
CA GLY A 125 -1.06 -7.62 -5.92
C GLY A 125 -0.72 -7.83 -4.43
N GLY A 126 0.01 -6.86 -3.86
CA GLY A 126 0.42 -6.87 -2.46
C GLY A 126 -0.71 -6.53 -1.50
N ALA A 127 -0.70 -7.13 -0.31
CA ALA A 127 -1.66 -6.82 0.74
C ALA A 127 -1.50 -5.39 1.29
N GLY A 128 -2.61 -4.73 1.60
CA GLY A 128 -2.63 -3.46 2.31
C GLY A 128 -2.21 -3.60 3.77
N GLY A 129 -1.59 -2.56 4.32
CA GLY A 129 -1.19 -2.50 5.71
C GLY A 129 -2.37 -2.29 6.64
N ALA A 130 -2.41 -2.99 7.77
CA ALA A 130 -3.41 -2.77 8.80
C ALA A 130 -3.34 -1.35 9.39
N GLY A 131 -4.50 -0.78 9.72
CA GLY A 131 -4.57 0.48 10.46
C GLY A 131 -4.04 0.34 11.89
N GLY A 132 -3.58 1.45 12.46
CA GLY A 132 -3.12 1.51 13.84
C GLY A 132 -4.26 1.22 14.82
N ILE A 133 -3.95 0.53 15.92
CA ILE A 133 -4.94 0.08 16.91
C ILE A 133 -4.94 0.95 18.16
N VAL A 134 -6.05 0.91 18.89
CA VAL A 134 -6.20 1.53 20.20
C VAL A 134 -6.00 0.47 21.29
N GLN A 135 -5.17 0.76 22.27
CA GLN A 135 -4.83 -0.14 23.37
C GLN A 135 -5.06 0.53 24.73
N SER A 136 -5.52 -0.25 25.71
CA SER A 136 -5.59 0.15 27.12
C SER A 136 -4.31 -0.27 27.85
N ARG A 137 -3.69 0.64 28.61
CA ARG A 137 -2.54 0.33 29.47
C ARG A 137 -2.92 0.42 30.94
N ILE A 138 -2.30 -0.43 31.78
CA ILE A 138 -2.25 -0.27 33.24
C ILE A 138 -1.19 0.80 33.52
N PRO A 139 -1.49 1.86 34.30
CA PRO A 139 -0.58 2.99 34.45
C PRO A 139 0.66 2.56 35.24
N LEU A 140 1.79 2.41 34.54
CA LEU A 140 3.10 2.35 35.18
C LEU A 140 3.57 3.79 35.34
N SER A 141 3.69 4.25 36.59
CA SER A 141 4.13 5.60 36.94
C SER A 141 5.44 5.95 36.23
N GLY A 142 5.47 7.04 35.45
CA GLY A 142 6.69 7.57 34.82
C GLY A 142 6.63 7.79 33.30
N PHE A 143 5.57 7.36 32.61
CA PHE A 143 5.41 7.60 31.17
C PHE A 143 4.62 8.89 30.88
N ASN A 144 5.33 10.01 30.72
CA ASN A 144 4.80 11.20 30.05
C ASN A 144 4.90 11.01 28.54
N GLN A 145 3.95 10.32 27.90
CA GLN A 145 4.00 10.17 26.44
C GLN A 145 2.88 10.95 25.76
N LEU A 146 3.25 12.15 25.31
CA LEU A 146 2.64 12.85 24.19
C LEU A 146 3.20 12.34 22.83
N ASP A 147 3.71 11.10 22.79
CA ASP A 147 4.59 10.64 21.72
C ASP A 147 3.82 9.99 20.56
N SER A 148 4.15 10.42 19.36
CA SER A 148 3.75 9.78 18.11
C SER A 148 4.58 8.51 17.89
N ILE A 149 3.92 7.37 17.67
CA ILE A 149 4.61 6.18 17.13
C ILE A 149 4.69 6.28 15.61
N SER A 150 5.87 6.01 15.08
CA SER A 150 6.07 5.81 13.65
C SER A 150 5.17 4.71 13.08
N GLY A 151 4.73 4.89 11.84
CA GLY A 151 4.23 3.78 11.05
C GLY A 151 5.33 2.81 10.60
N GLY A 152 4.94 1.68 10.03
CA GLY A 152 5.88 0.69 9.48
C GLY A 152 6.53 1.13 8.16
N ASN A 153 7.73 0.61 7.88
CA ASN A 153 8.36 0.70 6.56
C ASN A 153 7.83 -0.39 5.63
N ALA A 154 7.56 -0.02 4.38
CA ALA A 154 6.98 -0.92 3.40
C ALA A 154 8.01 -1.81 2.70
N GLU A 155 7.51 -2.89 2.13
CA GLU A 155 8.32 -3.78 1.32
C GLU A 155 8.71 -3.14 -0.02
N THR A 156 9.96 -3.39 -0.40
CA THR A 156 10.55 -2.95 -1.66
C THR A 156 10.59 -4.11 -2.64
N THR A 157 10.49 -3.84 -3.93
CA THR A 157 10.77 -4.83 -4.97
C THR A 157 12.12 -4.53 -5.62
N PHE A 158 12.60 -5.42 -6.48
CA PHE A 158 13.76 -5.10 -7.33
C PHE A 158 13.51 -3.88 -8.24
N PHE A 159 12.24 -3.61 -8.57
CA PHE A 159 11.81 -2.57 -9.50
C PHE A 159 11.22 -1.33 -8.83
N GLY A 160 11.18 -1.29 -7.49
CA GLY A 160 10.46 -0.25 -6.77
C GLY A 160 10.89 -0.10 -5.32
N LYS A 161 10.86 1.14 -4.83
CA LYS A 161 11.19 1.47 -3.45
C LYS A 161 9.91 1.60 -2.63
N GLY A 162 9.83 0.80 -1.58
CA GLY A 162 8.74 0.87 -0.59
C GLY A 162 8.72 2.22 0.13
N GLY A 163 7.51 2.65 0.50
CA GLY A 163 7.31 3.83 1.31
C GLY A 163 7.87 3.68 2.72
N THR A 164 8.43 4.77 3.26
CA THR A 164 8.88 4.82 4.65
C THR A 164 7.73 5.16 5.58
N GLY A 165 7.66 4.46 6.71
CA GLY A 165 6.88 4.93 7.86
C GLY A 165 7.59 6.12 8.50
N ALA A 166 6.82 7.05 9.03
CA ALA A 166 7.37 8.28 9.59
C ALA A 166 6.74 8.60 10.95
N VAL A 167 7.41 9.45 11.74
CA VAL A 167 6.93 9.98 13.03
C VAL A 167 6.27 11.33 12.78
N LEU A 168 5.15 11.63 13.44
CA LEU A 168 4.42 12.90 13.29
C LEU A 168 4.12 13.29 11.83
N SER A 169 3.93 12.30 10.96
CA SER A 169 3.72 12.54 9.53
C SER A 169 3.06 11.35 8.85
N ASN A 170 2.52 11.61 7.65
CA ASN A 170 1.96 10.57 6.79
C ASN A 170 3.06 9.59 6.37
N GLY A 171 2.66 8.34 6.16
CA GLY A 171 3.51 7.36 5.49
C GLY A 171 3.83 7.81 4.08
N SER A 172 5.07 7.64 3.65
CA SER A 172 5.50 7.99 2.29
C SER A 172 4.88 7.04 1.27
N ASN A 173 4.55 7.56 0.09
CA ASN A 173 4.16 6.72 -1.05
C ASN A 173 5.35 5.87 -1.53
N ALA A 174 5.05 4.71 -2.10
CA ALA A 174 6.03 3.90 -2.81
C ALA A 174 6.38 4.53 -4.18
N SER A 175 7.49 4.11 -4.77
CA SER A 175 7.91 4.50 -6.13
C SER A 175 8.41 3.31 -6.94
N GLY A 176 8.57 3.49 -8.26
CA GLY A 176 8.87 2.39 -9.18
C GLY A 176 7.67 1.46 -9.33
N TYR A 177 7.87 0.14 -9.28
CA TYR A 177 6.82 -0.84 -9.54
C TYR A 177 6.59 -1.84 -8.41
N GLY A 178 5.31 -2.11 -8.12
CA GLY A 178 4.85 -3.15 -7.21
C GLY A 178 5.28 -3.01 -5.74
N ALA A 179 5.82 -1.86 -5.33
CA ALA A 179 6.30 -1.63 -3.97
C ALA A 179 5.17 -1.14 -3.05
N GLY A 180 5.24 -1.50 -1.77
CA GLY A 180 4.20 -1.16 -0.79
C GLY A 180 4.29 0.29 -0.28
N GLY A 181 3.18 0.84 0.20
CA GLY A 181 3.12 2.17 0.82
C GLY A 181 3.47 2.15 2.32
N GLY A 182 4.13 3.19 2.83
CA GLY A 182 4.53 3.29 4.24
C GLY A 182 3.35 3.47 5.19
N GLY A 183 3.48 3.03 6.44
CA GLY A 183 2.45 3.23 7.46
C GLY A 183 2.40 4.68 7.98
N GLY A 184 1.22 5.16 8.35
CA GLY A 184 1.03 6.47 8.97
C GLY A 184 1.37 6.49 10.46
N ALA A 185 1.92 7.59 10.96
CA ALA A 185 2.14 7.78 12.40
C ALA A 185 0.84 7.85 13.20
N SER A 186 0.91 7.42 14.46
CA SER A 186 -0.13 7.73 15.46
C SER A 186 0.03 9.13 16.04
N VAL A 187 -1.04 9.61 16.65
CA VAL A 187 -1.01 10.79 17.52
C VAL A 187 -1.55 10.39 18.90
N ASN A 188 -0.72 10.54 19.93
CA ASN A 188 -1.08 10.31 21.32
C ASN A 188 -0.94 11.65 22.05
N SER A 189 -1.94 12.53 21.95
CA SER A 189 -1.83 13.93 22.38
C SER A 189 -2.97 14.28 23.34
N LEU A 190 -2.86 15.39 24.08
CA LEU A 190 -3.99 15.97 24.81
C LEU A 190 -4.92 16.79 23.89
N ASN A 191 -4.49 17.05 22.66
CA ASN A 191 -5.23 17.90 21.73
C ASN A 191 -6.29 17.10 20.96
N ILE A 192 -7.56 17.34 21.29
CA ILE A 192 -8.74 16.67 20.73
C ILE A 192 -9.03 17.00 19.25
N ALA A 193 -8.38 18.03 18.69
CA ALA A 193 -8.63 18.51 17.32
C ALA A 193 -7.63 17.98 16.28
N LEU A 194 -6.82 16.98 16.63
CA LEU A 194 -5.87 16.34 15.73
C LEU A 194 -6.45 15.07 15.11
N SER A 195 -5.78 14.59 14.06
CA SER A 195 -5.99 13.25 13.51
C SER A 195 -4.66 12.49 13.53
N GLY A 196 -4.75 11.17 13.55
CA GLY A 196 -3.66 10.31 13.16
C GLY A 196 -3.24 10.60 11.72
N TYR A 197 -2.07 10.15 11.34
CA TYR A 197 -1.55 10.37 10.01
C TYR A 197 -1.97 9.24 9.05
N ALA A 198 -2.21 9.58 7.80
CA ALA A 198 -2.55 8.61 6.78
C ALA A 198 -1.32 7.76 6.40
N GLY A 199 -1.54 6.55 5.89
CA GLY A 199 -0.50 5.78 5.23
C GLY A 199 -0.13 6.35 3.86
N GLY A 200 0.88 5.74 3.24
CA GLY A 200 1.28 5.99 1.87
C GLY A 200 0.61 5.03 0.88
N ARG A 201 0.50 5.44 -0.38
CA ARG A 201 0.00 4.60 -1.48
C ARG A 201 1.08 3.61 -1.94
N GLY A 202 0.68 2.41 -2.33
CA GLY A 202 1.54 1.47 -3.06
C GLY A 202 1.75 1.90 -4.51
N SER A 203 2.77 1.37 -5.17
CA SER A 203 3.03 1.63 -6.60
C SER A 203 2.40 0.57 -7.49
N SER A 204 1.99 0.96 -8.71
CA SER A 204 1.44 0.04 -9.70
C SER A 204 2.48 -1.00 -10.15
N GLY A 205 2.00 -2.14 -10.62
CA GLY A 205 2.81 -3.18 -11.23
C GLY A 205 3.21 -2.86 -12.68
N PHE A 206 3.62 -3.89 -13.41
CA PHE A 206 3.85 -3.82 -14.86
C PHE A 206 3.60 -5.17 -15.53
N VAL A 207 3.49 -5.14 -16.86
CA VAL A 207 3.54 -6.33 -17.72
C VAL A 207 4.53 -6.08 -18.85
N LYS A 208 5.51 -6.96 -19.01
CA LYS A 208 6.49 -6.92 -20.09
C LYS A 208 6.36 -8.18 -20.92
N ILE A 209 6.16 -8.03 -22.22
CA ILE A 209 6.01 -9.13 -23.17
C ILE A 209 7.18 -9.06 -24.15
N SER A 210 7.87 -10.18 -24.37
CA SER A 210 9.02 -10.28 -25.28
C SER A 210 8.85 -11.44 -26.26
N TRP A 211 9.29 -11.27 -27.50
CA TRP A 211 9.18 -12.25 -28.59
C TRP A 211 10.32 -12.13 -29.60
#